data_AF-A0A353Y4S5-F1
#
_entry.id   AF-A0A353Y4S5-F1
#
_cell.length_a   1.000
_cell.length_b   1.000
_cell.length_c   1.000
_cell.angle_alpha   90.00
_cell.angle_beta   90.00
_cell.angle_gamma   90.00
#
_symmetry.space_group_name_H-M   'P 1'
#
loop_
_entity.id
_entity.type
_entity.pdbx_description
1 polymer ?
#
loop_
_entity_poly.entity_id
_entity_poly.type
_entity_poly.pdbx_seq_one_letter_code
_entity_poly.pdbx_strand_id
1 'polypeptide(L)' 'MGLLSLAIWLPIAFGVLLLVLGRDEQAPVVRWIALAGALASFLVTIPLYTGFQLGTAEMQFVEELVWMER' A
#
# COMPACT_ATOMS: atom_id res chain seq x y z
N MET A 1 6.78 -9.71 -5.71
CA MET A 1 6.44 -8.29 -5.45
C MET A 1 7.33 -7.81 -4.32
N GLY A 2 8.04 -6.71 -4.49
CA GLY A 2 8.86 -6.15 -3.41
C GLY A 2 8.00 -5.49 -2.33
N LEU A 3 8.65 -5.15 -1.20
CA LEU A 3 7.99 -4.44 -0.09
C LEU A 3 7.43 -3.08 -0.54
N LEU A 4 8.08 -2.43 -1.51
CA LEU A 4 7.61 -1.18 -2.09
C LEU A 4 6.32 -1.38 -2.89
N SER A 5 6.26 -2.38 -3.76
CA SER A 5 5.02 -2.74 -4.46
C SER A 5 3.88 -3.03 -3.50
N LEU A 6 4.13 -3.78 -2.41
CA LEU A 6 3.10 -4.07 -1.41
C LEU A 6 2.61 -2.80 -0.72
N ALA A 7 3.52 -1.89 -0.35
CA ALA A 7 3.17 -0.62 0.28
C ALA A 7 2.32 0.29 -0.63
N ILE A 8 2.48 0.17 -1.96
CA ILE A 8 1.68 0.91 -2.95
C ILE A 8 0.32 0.23 -3.20
N TRP A 9 0.32 -1.06 -3.50
CA TRP A 9 -0.88 -1.75 -3.97
C TRP A 9 -1.87 -2.11 -2.88
N LEU A 10 -1.41 -2.36 -1.64
CA LEU A 10 -2.30 -2.74 -0.54
C LEU A 10 -3.35 -1.65 -0.22
N PRO A 11 -3.01 -0.36 -0.01
CA PRO A 11 -4.01 0.67 0.24
C PRO A 11 -4.93 0.90 -0.98
N ILE A 12 -4.41 0.76 -2.21
CA ILE A 12 -5.21 0.86 -3.44
C ILE A 12 -6.26 -0.25 -3.48
N ALA A 13 -5.87 -1.49 -3.20
CA ALA A 13 -6.78 -2.63 -3.19
C ALA A 13 -7.90 -2.46 -2.15
N PHE A 14 -7.58 -1.99 -0.94
CA PHE A 14 -8.59 -1.65 0.06
C PHE A 14 -9.48 -0.48 -0.37
N GLY A 15 -8.91 0.56 -1.01
CA GLY A 15 -9.69 1.67 -1.56
C GLY A 15 -10.71 1.20 -2.60
N VAL A 16 -10.29 0.36 -3.55
CA VAL A 16 -11.20 -0.25 -4.54
C VAL A 16 -12.27 -1.11 -3.87
N LEU A 17 -11.87 -1.93 -2.89
CA LEU A 17 -12.82 -2.75 -2.12
C LEU A 17 -13.88 -1.89 -1.42
N LEU A 18 -13.47 -0.77 -0.80
CA LEU A 18 -14.39 0.15 -0.14
C LEU A 18 -15.32 0.87 -1.13
N LEU A 19 -14.84 1.22 -2.32
CA LEU A 19 -15.69 1.80 -3.37
C LEU A 19 -16.78 0.83 -3.81
N VAL A 20 -16.46 -0.46 -3.92
CA VAL A 20 -17.45 -1.51 -4.26
C VAL A 20 -18.44 -1.74 -3.11
N LEU A 21 -17.98 -1.65 -1.86
CA LEU A 21 -18.79 -1.90 -0.67
C LEU A 21 -19.51 -0.67 -0.11
N GLY A 22 -19.31 0.52 -0.69
CA GLY A 22 -19.74 1.83 -0.20
C GLY A 22 -21.24 2.10 -0.27
N ARG A 23 -22.06 1.18 0.25
CA ARG A 23 -23.50 1.38 0.47
C ARG A 23 -23.72 1.95 1.88
N ASP A 24 -24.56 2.97 2.01
CA ASP A 24 -24.85 3.63 3.29
C ASP A 24 -25.39 2.68 4.36
N GLU A 25 -26.10 1.63 3.94
CA GLU A 25 -26.64 0.59 4.83
C GLU A 25 -25.55 -0.22 5.56
N GLN A 26 -24.31 -0.19 5.07
CA GLN A 26 -23.19 -0.98 5.60
C GLN A 26 -22.08 -0.11 6.22
N ALA A 27 -22.40 1.14 6.60
CA ALA A 27 -21.45 2.10 7.17
C ALA A 27 -20.55 1.54 8.29
N PRO A 28 -21.03 0.74 9.27
CA PRO A 28 -20.16 0.17 10.30
C PRO A 28 -19.11 -0.79 9.74
N VAL A 29 -19.47 -1.64 8.78
CA VAL A 29 -18.58 -2.64 8.16
C VAL A 29 -17.52 -1.94 7.32
N VAL A 30 -17.94 -0.98 6.50
CA VAL A 30 -17.06 -0.15 5.66
C VAL A 30 -15.99 0.55 6.52
N ARG A 31 -16.36 1.10 7.68
CA ARG A 31 -15.42 1.75 8.61
C ARG A 31 -14.39 0.79 9.18
N TRP A 32 -14.80 -0.41 9.57
CA TRP A 32 -13.86 -1.42 10.09
C TRP A 32 -12.91 -1.94 9.00
N ILE A 33 -13.40 -2.16 7.79
CA ILE A 33 -12.57 -2.56 6.64
C ILE A 33 -11.56 -1.45 6.32
N ALA A 34 -11.99 -0.18 6.32
CA ALA A 34 -11.11 0.95 6.08
C ALA A 34 -10.01 1.06 7.14
N LEU A 35 -10.36 0.89 8.42
CA LEU A 35 -9.40 0.90 9.52
C LEU A 35 -8.40 -0.26 9.40
N ALA A 36 -8.89 -1.47 9.15
CA ALA A 36 -8.03 -2.65 8.97
C ALA A 36 -7.09 -2.48 7.76
N GLY A 37 -7.59 -1.97 6.65
CA GLY A 37 -6.79 -1.67 5.45
C GLY A 37 -5.72 -0.62 5.70
N ALA A 38 -6.06 0.45 6.43
CA ALA A 38 -5.10 1.50 6.81
C ALA A 38 -4.00 0.96 7.74
N LEU A 39 -4.37 0.18 8.77
CA LEU A 39 -3.39 -0.43 9.68
C LEU A 39 -2.49 -1.43 8.98
N ALA A 40 -3.05 -2.30 8.13
CA ALA A 40 -2.26 -3.26 7.35
C ALA A 40 -1.28 -2.55 6.41
N SER A 41 -1.74 -1.50 5.72
CA SER A 41 -0.90 -0.68 4.84
C SER A 41 0.23 0.01 5.63
N PHE A 42 -0.09 0.55 6.80
CA PHE A 42 0.90 1.16 7.69
C PHE A 42 1.95 0.15 8.15
N LEU A 43 1.55 -1.06 8.58
CA LEU A 43 2.48 -2.10 9.01
C LEU A 43 3.46 -2.49 7.90
N VAL A 44 3.00 -2.57 6.65
CA VAL A 44 3.87 -2.87 5.49
C VAL A 44 4.87 -1.74 5.21
N THR A 45 4.57 -0.49 5.60
CA THR A 45 5.51 0.64 5.45
C THR A 45 6.59 0.68 6.53
N ILE A 46 6.41 0.02 7.67
CA ILE A 46 7.39 0.04 8.78
C ILE A 46 8.74 -0.53 8.35
N PRO A 47 8.85 -1.72 7.74
CA PRO A 47 10.13 -2.26 7.28
C PRO A 47 10.85 -1.36 6.28
N LEU A 48 10.11 -0.62 5.44
CA LEU A 48 10.69 0.33 4.49
C LEU A 48 11.37 1.49 5.22
N TYR A 49 10.73 2.03 6.25
CA TYR A 49 11.28 3.11 7.05
C TYR A 49 12.46 2.63 7.91
N THR A 50 12.29 1.53 8.65
CA THR A 50 13.33 1.03 9.56
C THR A 50 14.52 0.40 8.85
N GLY A 51 14.32 -0.10 7.63
CA GLY A 51 15.37 -0.68 6.80
C GLY A 51 16.11 0.34 5.93
N PHE A 52 15.72 1.62 5.96
CA PHE A 52 16.34 2.66 5.15
C PHE A 52 17.73 3.04 5.71
N GLN A 53 18.74 2.98 4.87
CA GLN A 53 20.12 3.32 5.18
C GLN A 53 20.35 4.83 5.01
N LEU A 54 20.84 5.49 6.04
CA LEU A 54 21.18 6.91 5.98
C LEU A 54 22.60 7.13 5.44
N GLY A 55 22.86 8.29 4.85
CA GLY A 55 24.21 8.66 4.39
C GLY A 55 24.56 8.22 2.96
N THR A 56 23.58 7.70 2.22
CA THR A 56 23.71 7.41 0.78
C THR A 56 22.71 8.24 -0.03
N ALA A 57 23.08 8.61 -1.26
CA ALA A 57 22.19 9.25 -2.23
C ALA A 57 21.48 8.24 -3.15
N GLU A 58 21.72 6.93 -2.94
CA GLU A 58 21.15 5.87 -3.76
C GLU A 58 19.67 5.64 -3.45
N MET A 59 18.92 5.24 -4.48
CA MET A 59 17.54 4.77 -4.34
C MET A 59 17.57 3.33 -3.81
N GLN A 60 16.98 3.10 -2.64
CA GLN A 60 17.11 1.82 -1.92
C GLN A 60 15.98 0.82 -2.19
N PHE A 61 14.83 1.30 -2.64
CA PHE A 61 13.69 0.48 -3.02
C PHE A 61 13.32 0.85 -4.46
N VAL A 62 13.84 0.11 -5.42
CA VAL A 62 13.62 0.37 -6.86
C VAL A 62 12.93 -0.85 -7.46
N GLU A 63 11.77 -0.61 -8.06
CA GLU A 63 11.01 -1.61 -8.80
C GLU A 63 10.71 -1.02 -10.18
N GLU A 64 11.44 -1.48 -11.19
CA GLU A 64 11.30 -1.01 -12.57
C GLU A 64 10.52 -2.00 -13.43
N LEU A 65 9.63 -1.47 -14.26
CA LEU A 65 8.88 -2.22 -15.25
C LEU A 65 9.10 -1.54 -16.61
N VAL A 66 9.41 -2.35 -17.62
CA VAL A 66 9.55 -1.85 -19.00
C VAL A 66 8.18 -1.37 -19.46
N TRP A 67 8.06 -0.07 -19.73
CA TRP A 67 6.79 0.51 -20.19
C TRP A 67 6.47 0.11 -21.64
N MET A 68 7.49 0.03 -22.49
CA MET A 68 7.40 -0.46 -23.87
C MET A 68 8.66 -1.25 -24.23
N GLU A 69 8.48 -2.49 -24.69
CA GLU A 69 9.55 -3.26 -25.31
C GLU A 69 9.88 -2.63 -26.67
N ARG A 70 11.16 -2.36 -26.92
CA ARG A 70 11.62 -1.80 -28.18
C ARG A 70 11.72 -2.86 -29.26
#